data_AF-H0HYZ6-F1
#
_entry.id   AF-H0HYZ6-F1
#
_cell.length_a   1.000
_cell.length_b   1.000
_cell.length_c   1.000
_cell.angle_alpha   90.00
_cell.angle_beta   90.00
_cell.angle_gamma   90.00
#
_symmetry.space_group_name_H-M   'P 1'
#
loop_
_entity.id
_entity.type
_entity.pdbx_description
1 polymer ?
#
loop_
_entity_poly.entity_id
_entity_poly.type
_entity_poly.pdbx_seq_one_letter_code
_entity_poly.pdbx_strand_id
1 'polypeptide(L)'
;MQEAHPRAPAEACNMTSRTTQTVIHFSLDFRLPGFDAPQPAGDYRVDHDEELVEGASRFAWRRVGAFIHLPAIAIRASTQQMVPINPADLEAALAKDLEQS
;
A
#
# COMPACT_ATOMS: atom_id res chain seq x y z
N MET A 1 25.30 -2.11 -4.99
CA MET A 1 24.63 -0.88 -5.47
C MET A 1 23.40 -1.39 -6.20
N GLN A 2 22.18 -1.40 -5.68
CA GLN A 2 21.55 -0.56 -4.68
C GLN A 2 20.26 -1.24 -4.24
N GLU A 3 20.24 -2.00 -3.14
CA GLU A 3 18.98 -2.40 -2.48
C GLU A 3 19.23 -2.48 -0.97
N ALA A 4 19.19 -1.32 -0.32
CA ALA A 4 19.21 -1.22 1.13
C ALA A 4 17.77 -1.21 1.62
N HIS A 5 17.30 -2.33 2.20
CA HIS A 5 16.34 -2.39 3.31
C HIS A 5 16.46 -3.76 4.01
N PRO A 6 17.26 -3.90 5.07
CA PRO A 6 17.08 -4.98 6.02
C PRO A 6 16.13 -4.48 7.13
N ARG A 7 14.87 -4.92 7.14
CA ARG A 7 13.99 -4.81 8.32
C ARG A 7 13.22 -6.11 8.56
N ALA A 8 13.89 -6.97 9.34
CA ALA A 8 13.41 -8.10 10.15
C ALA A 8 12.62 -9.25 9.46
N PRO A 9 12.94 -10.52 9.81
CA PRO A 9 12.23 -11.68 9.29
C PRO A 9 10.89 -11.82 10.03
N ALA A 10 9.78 -11.76 9.30
CA ALA A 10 8.57 -12.41 9.77
C ALA A 10 8.78 -13.91 9.55
N GLU A 11 9.27 -14.58 10.59
CA GLU A 11 9.20 -16.03 10.70
C GLU A 11 7.71 -16.43 10.74
N ALA A 12 7.12 -16.58 9.56
CA ALA A 12 5.89 -17.31 9.32
C ALA A 12 6.08 -18.08 8.02
N CYS A 13 6.50 -19.33 8.17
CA CYS A 13 6.56 -20.33 7.11
C CYS A 13 5.13 -20.59 6.59
N ASN A 14 4.61 -19.70 5.75
CA ASN A 14 3.35 -19.89 5.05
C ASN A 14 3.58 -19.51 3.58
N MET A 15 3.89 -20.50 2.74
CA MET A 15 4.29 -20.30 1.34
C MET A 15 3.20 -19.72 0.43
N THR A 16 2.11 -19.22 1.00
CA THR A 16 0.90 -18.76 0.31
C THR A 16 0.63 -17.28 0.47
N SER A 17 1.37 -16.52 1.28
CA SER A 17 1.18 -15.06 1.41
C SER A 17 2.24 -14.31 0.59
N ARG A 18 1.80 -13.43 -0.30
CA ARG A 18 2.65 -12.56 -1.13
C ARG A 18 2.28 -11.12 -0.87
N THR A 19 3.29 -10.29 -0.69
CA THR A 19 3.10 -8.87 -0.53
C THR A 19 3.64 -8.15 -1.77
N THR A 20 2.81 -7.33 -2.41
CA THR A 20 3.12 -6.61 -3.65
C THR A 20 3.22 -5.11 -3.38
N GLN A 21 4.44 -4.57 -3.48
CA GLN A 21 4.68 -3.13 -3.37
C GLN A 21 4.43 -2.41 -4.69
N THR A 22 3.73 -1.29 -4.60
CA THR A 22 3.49 -0.35 -5.70
C THR A 22 3.71 1.08 -5.24
N VAL A 23 3.98 1.98 -6.18
CA VAL A 23 4.05 3.41 -5.94
C VAL A 23 2.89 4.07 -6.67
N ILE A 24 2.07 4.79 -5.91
CA ILE A 24 0.92 5.54 -6.44
C ILE A 24 1.21 7.01 -6.33
N HIS A 25 1.03 7.72 -7.43
CA HIS A 25 1.12 9.17 -7.47
C HIS A 25 -0.27 9.78 -7.24
N PHE A 26 -0.37 10.69 -6.27
CA PHE A 26 -1.53 11.54 -6.06
C PHE A 26 -1.16 12.95 -6.47
N SER A 27 -1.93 13.54 -7.39
CA SER A 27 -1.74 14.92 -7.85
C SER A 27 -2.38 15.95 -6.92
N LEU A 28 -3.34 15.50 -6.10
CA LEU A 28 -4.15 16.30 -5.18
C LEU A 28 -4.09 15.74 -3.75
N ASP A 29 -4.52 16.55 -2.79
CA ASP A 29 -4.72 16.05 -1.43
C ASP A 29 -5.83 15.00 -1.41
N PHE A 30 -5.58 13.91 -0.69
CA PHE A 30 -6.53 12.82 -0.57
C PHE A 30 -6.76 12.46 0.89
N ARG A 31 -7.94 11.92 1.19
CA ARG A 31 -8.29 11.47 2.52
C ARG A 31 -8.86 10.06 2.46
N LEU A 32 -8.18 9.14 3.13
CA LEU A 32 -8.64 7.77 3.31
C LEU A 32 -9.33 7.62 4.68
N PRO A 33 -10.31 6.72 4.83
CA PRO A 33 -10.91 6.38 6.11
C PRO A 33 -9.86 5.71 6.98
N GLY A 34 -9.77 6.14 8.24
CA GLY A 34 -8.68 5.79 9.15
C GLY A 34 -7.59 6.85 9.25
N PHE A 35 -7.63 7.88 8.39
CA PHE A 35 -6.75 9.04 8.48
C PHE A 35 -7.43 10.19 9.20
N ASP A 36 -6.76 10.68 10.26
CA ASP A 36 -7.23 11.84 11.02
C ASP A 36 -7.17 13.12 10.16
N ALA A 37 -6.11 13.25 9.35
CA ALA A 37 -5.86 14.38 8.46
C ALA A 37 -5.73 13.95 6.98
N PRO A 38 -6.11 14.82 6.02
CA PRO A 38 -5.82 14.59 4.61
C PRO A 38 -4.32 14.52 4.35
N GLN A 39 -3.93 13.64 3.44
CA GLN A 39 -2.55 13.47 3.00
C GLN A 39 -2.29 14.37 1.79
N PRO A 40 -1.13 15.04 1.73
CA PRO A 40 -0.81 15.93 0.61
C PRO A 40 -0.64 15.16 -0.69
N ALA A 41 -0.77 15.85 -1.83
CA ALA A 41 -0.34 15.30 -3.12
C ALA A 41 1.13 14.84 -3.08
N GLY A 42 1.43 13.73 -3.74
CA GLY A 42 2.78 13.19 -3.87
C GLY A 42 2.82 11.71 -4.20
N ASP A 43 4.03 11.14 -4.22
CA ASP A 43 4.24 9.72 -4.46
C ASP A 43 4.16 8.92 -3.16
N TYR A 44 3.25 7.95 -3.08
CA TYR A 44 3.03 7.11 -1.92
C TYR A 44 3.39 5.67 -2.22
N ARG A 45 4.15 5.04 -1.33
CA ARG A 45 4.39 3.59 -1.42
C ARG A 45 3.22 2.86 -0.77
N VAL A 46 2.58 2.00 -1.52
CA VAL A 46 1.50 1.13 -1.05
C VAL A 46 1.93 -0.33 -1.19
N ASP A 47 1.71 -1.08 -0.13
CA ASP A 47 2.06 -2.47 0.02
C ASP A 47 0.76 -3.27 0.08
N HIS A 48 0.53 -4.14 -0.91
CA HIS A 48 -0.69 -4.94 -1.02
C HIS A 48 -0.42 -6.34 -0.52
N ASP A 49 -1.18 -6.78 0.47
CA ASP A 49 -1.08 -8.14 0.96
C ASP A 49 -2.04 -9.05 0.17
N GLU A 50 -1.51 -10.12 -0.39
CA GLU A 50 -2.21 -11.10 -1.21
C GLU A 50 -2.03 -12.49 -0.62
N GLU A 51 -3.14 -13.18 -0.37
CA GLU A 51 -3.13 -14.57 0.08
C GLU A 51 -3.51 -15.48 -1.08
N LEU A 52 -2.74 -16.56 -1.26
CA LEU A 52 -3.08 -17.64 -2.16
C LEU A 52 -4.25 -18.40 -1.56
N VAL A 53 -5.42 -18.15 -2.13
CA VAL A 53 -6.61 -18.93 -1.83
C VAL A 53 -6.56 -20.19 -2.68
N GLU A 54 -6.31 -21.31 -2.02
CA GLU A 54 -6.37 -22.64 -2.63
C GLU A 54 -7.84 -23.05 -2.79
N GLY A 55 -8.39 -22.85 -3.99
CA GLY A 55 -9.70 -23.40 -4.37
C GLY A 55 -9.54 -24.81 -4.93
N ALA A 56 -10.60 -25.63 -4.85
CA ALA A 56 -10.62 -27.06 -5.20
C ALA A 56 -10.08 -27.44 -6.61
N SER A 57 -9.74 -26.49 -7.47
CA SER A 57 -9.04 -26.72 -8.75
C SER A 57 -8.21 -25.53 -9.26
N ARG A 58 -7.99 -24.47 -8.45
CA ARG A 58 -7.26 -23.27 -8.90
C ARG A 58 -6.66 -22.50 -7.73
N PHE A 59 -5.41 -22.10 -7.91
CA PHE A 59 -4.76 -21.11 -7.06
C PHE A 59 -5.19 -19.71 -7.51
N ALA A 60 -5.80 -18.94 -6.63
CA ALA A 60 -6.16 -17.54 -6.89
C ALA A 60 -5.53 -16.64 -5.83
N TRP A 61 -4.88 -15.56 -6.25
CA TRP A 61 -4.39 -14.54 -5.33
C TRP A 61 -5.55 -13.63 -4.95
N ARG A 62 -5.91 -13.62 -3.66
CA ARG A 62 -6.90 -12.71 -3.11
C ARG A 62 -6.17 -11.63 -2.34
N ARG A 63 -6.40 -10.38 -2.72
CA ARG A 63 -5.93 -9.23 -1.96
C ARG A 63 -6.66 -9.21 -0.62
N VAL A 64 -5.93 -9.39 0.48
CA VAL A 64 -6.47 -9.45 1.84
C VAL A 64 -6.28 -8.13 2.61
N GLY A 65 -5.35 -7.29 2.17
CA GLY A 65 -5.13 -5.97 2.76
C GLY A 65 -4.29 -5.04 1.89
N ALA A 66 -4.21 -3.77 2.29
CA ALA A 66 -3.27 -2.81 1.74
C ALA A 66 -2.71 -1.93 2.87
N PHE A 67 -1.48 -1.48 2.72
CA PHE A 67 -0.79 -0.63 3.68
C PHE A 67 -0.11 0.52 2.94
N ILE A 68 -0.32 1.75 3.38
CA ILE A 68 0.34 2.92 2.80
C ILE A 68 1.45 3.40 3.71
N HIS A 69 2.59 3.72 3.12
CA HIS A 69 3.71 4.33 3.81
C HIS A 69 3.61 5.84 3.74
N LEU A 70 3.67 6.45 4.92
CA LEU A 70 3.70 7.90 5.12
C LEU A 70 5.03 8.30 5.75
N PRO A 71 5.50 9.52 5.52
CA PRO A 71 4.96 10.46 4.53
C PRO A 71 5.29 10.01 3.10
N ALA A 72 4.81 10.76 2.10
CA ALA A 72 5.13 10.53 0.70
C ALA A 72 6.63 10.33 0.47
N ILE A 73 7.00 9.51 -0.50
CA ILE A 73 8.40 9.18 -0.87
C ILE A 73 9.19 10.46 -1.18
N ALA A 74 8.54 11.46 -1.78
CA ALA A 74 9.12 12.77 -2.07
C ALA A 74 9.49 13.55 -0.79
N ILE A 75 8.82 13.29 0.33
CA ILE A 75 9.07 13.93 1.62
C ILE A 75 10.18 13.19 2.34
N ARG A 76 11.33 13.85 2.48
CA ARG A 76 12.46 13.39 3.30
C ARG A 76 12.11 13.46 4.79
N ALA A 77 11.43 12.45 5.30
CA ALA A 77 11.16 12.32 6.73
C ALA A 77 12.02 11.25 7.39
N SER A 78 12.41 11.52 8.63
CA SER A 78 13.15 10.60 9.49
C SER A 78 12.32 9.39 9.92
N THR A 79 10.99 9.52 9.88
CA THR A 79 10.04 8.53 10.39
C THR A 79 9.09 8.13 9.27
N GLN A 80 9.12 6.85 8.90
CA GLN A 80 8.11 6.24 8.05
C GLN A 80 7.07 5.54 8.92
N GLN A 81 5.80 5.90 8.74
CA GLN A 81 4.65 5.23 9.32
C GLN A 81 4.01 4.35 8.26
N MET A 82 3.54 3.18 8.66
CA MET A 82 2.79 2.28 7.80
C MET A 82 1.38 2.19 8.34
N VAL A 83 0.39 2.60 7.54
CA VAL A 83 -1.00 2.70 7.95
C VAL A 83 -1.81 1.69 7.14
N PRO A 84 -2.60 0.80 7.78
CA PRO A 84 -3.48 -0.10 7.06
C PRO A 84 -4.60 0.70 6.38
N ILE A 85 -4.84 0.40 5.12
CA ILE A 85 -5.87 1.03 4.30
C ILE A 85 -6.69 -0.03 3.55
N ASN A 86 -7.91 0.35 3.20
CA ASN A 86 -8.73 -0.50 2.34
C ASN A 86 -8.33 -0.26 0.87
N PRO A 87 -7.95 -1.31 0.10
CA PRO A 87 -7.63 -1.13 -1.31
C PRO A 87 -8.77 -0.49 -2.11
N ALA A 88 -10.03 -0.79 -1.79
CA ALA A 88 -11.18 -0.19 -2.47
C ALA A 88 -11.28 1.32 -2.24
N ASP A 89 -10.88 1.78 -1.06
CA ASP A 89 -10.89 3.21 -0.74
C ASP A 89 -9.74 3.95 -1.41
N LEU A 90 -8.56 3.32 -1.45
CA LEU A 90 -7.41 3.82 -2.20
C LEU A 90 -7.73 4.00 -3.68
N GLU A 91 -8.39 3.02 -4.30
CA GLU A 91 -8.84 3.09 -5.69
C GLU A 91 -9.85 4.23 -5.90
N ALA A 92 -10.80 4.41 -4.96
CA ALA A 92 -11.76 5.51 -5.01
C ALA A 92 -11.09 6.89 -4.85
N ALA A 93 -10.08 6.99 -3.99
CA ALA A 93 -9.29 8.21 -3.82
C ALA A 93 -8.48 8.54 -5.09
N LEU A 94 -7.87 7.52 -5.71
CA LEU A 94 -7.11 7.68 -6.95
C LEU A 94 -8.00 8.03 -8.15
N ALA A 95 -9.20 7.43 -8.23
CA ALA A 95 -10.17 7.78 -9.26
C ALA A 95 -10.57 9.26 -9.15
N LYS A 96 -10.87 9.73 -7.92
CA LYS A 96 -11.17 11.14 -7.67
C LYS A 96 -10.01 12.06 -8.00
N ASP A 97 -8.78 11.68 -7.66
CA ASP A 97 -7.57 12.43 -8.02
C ASP A 97 -7.48 12.63 -9.54
N LEU A 98 -7.67 11.54 -10.30
CA LEU A 98 -7.64 11.55 -11.76
C LEU A 98 -8.79 12.38 -12.36
N GLU A 99 -9.99 12.35 -11.77
CA GLU A 99 -11.14 13.15 -12.19
C GLU A 99 -10.99 14.65 -11.89
N GLN A 100 -10.08 15.02 -10.98
CA GLN A 100 -9.88 16.40 -10.52
C GLN A 100 -8.55 17.02 -10.98
N SER A 101 -7.68 16.24 -11.61
CA SER A 101 -6.36 16.66 -12.14
C SER A 101 -6.41 17.22 -13.56
#